data_AF-A0A0H2T1J1-F1
#
_entry.id   AF-A0A0H2T1J1-F1
#
_cell.length_a   1.000
_cell.length_b   1.000
_cell.length_c   1.000
_cell.angle_alpha   90.00
_cell.angle_beta   90.00
_cell.angle_gamma   90.00
#
_symmetry.space_group_name_H-M   'P 1'
#
loop_
_entity.id
_entity.type
_entity.pdbx_description
1 polymer ?
#
loop_
_entity_poly.entity_id
_entity_poly.type
_entity_poly.pdbx_seq_one_letter_code
_entity_poly.pdbx_strand_id
1 'polypeptide(L)'
;MFQNKNIFVGLAIKLEKNNFLNVFTFDNLNKEYLKYSEDVAFKIPEKMYDVFEEKRESNFKISYSNEISFLINNKFDNFVIKTILLPEKEKNYGFFYLISEELLLFKKNKEVFSRFLSIFEKNIDAIYFNKYYKYSIKAFVKNYLNLLQNHSEVLYEHSLRVADLTGIIGTLLGMDEESLYKLQIASFIHDLGYMWFSEKALAEMLEYVDEREKDPLISIHLQRLEEMFFGNVLMNPYVKLALNHHENMLGTGYFKKKNLDVEDNILIVANYIDEKIVLSGNQEIGNIIKVLEKSAGKLYDINVVNAGIEALKIYYTEFGSDSFFNLTLQSKTINLRYEGLGEELIELTGIIEKVIGDTLYVNTRTIENINIGSVLKVKITTKDFPLIAKAQVILKNPYGYVIKIIEKRETKKSKLKVFWTFNLLLGHKNEVTPILREKLTPVMWNVLKSKMKSARCKVFAAEGIIFTINQEDDIFKQGDVIMIYIEEFGEKLFIPATLISKKKMLYYNEYEAKFFELPERLQSAIYRIIFRRQSSIRTIGGISEL
;
A
#
# COMPACT_ATOMS: atom_id res chain seq x y z
N MET A 1 -33.03 -16.05 19.81
CA MET A 1 -33.42 -17.01 18.75
C MET A 1 -32.60 -18.31 18.75
N PHE A 2 -31.27 -18.23 18.85
CA PHE A 2 -30.37 -19.37 18.66
C PHE A 2 -29.52 -19.69 19.91
N GLN A 3 -30.07 -19.63 21.12
CA GLN A 3 -29.26 -19.82 22.34
C GLN A 3 -28.46 -21.14 22.31
N ASN A 4 -27.15 -21.04 22.55
CA ASN A 4 -26.19 -22.15 22.61
C ASN A 4 -26.14 -23.05 21.36
N LYS A 5 -26.54 -22.52 20.19
CA LYS A 5 -26.43 -23.25 18.92
C LYS A 5 -25.23 -22.76 18.12
N ASN A 6 -24.51 -23.72 17.53
CA ASN A 6 -23.42 -23.45 16.60
C ASN A 6 -23.99 -23.06 15.23
N ILE A 7 -24.35 -21.79 15.08
CA ILE A 7 -24.99 -21.21 13.90
C ILE A 7 -24.22 -19.96 13.51
N PHE A 8 -23.91 -19.82 12.23
CA PHE A 8 -23.37 -18.59 11.67
C PHE A 8 -24.48 -17.84 10.96
N VAL A 9 -24.58 -16.54 11.23
CA VAL A 9 -25.57 -15.65 10.61
C VAL A 9 -24.83 -14.61 9.79
N GLY A 10 -25.19 -14.42 8.54
CA GLY A 10 -24.56 -13.38 7.75
C GLY A 10 -25.44 -12.76 6.69
N LEU A 11 -24.95 -11.66 6.14
CA LEU A 11 -25.59 -10.87 5.10
C LEU A 11 -24.62 -10.73 3.94
N ALA A 12 -25.07 -11.08 2.75
CA ALA A 12 -24.33 -10.86 1.52
C ALA A 12 -25.13 -9.96 0.57
N ILE A 13 -24.47 -9.03 -0.10
CA ILE A 13 -25.08 -8.21 -1.14
C ILE A 13 -24.65 -8.67 -2.53
N LYS A 14 -25.54 -8.53 -3.51
CA LYS A 14 -25.28 -8.91 -4.90
C LYS A 14 -24.27 -7.93 -5.52
N LEU A 15 -23.28 -8.45 -6.24
CA LEU A 15 -22.39 -7.63 -7.06
C LEU A 15 -22.80 -7.77 -8.54
N GLU A 16 -22.46 -8.90 -9.15
CA GLU A 16 -22.78 -9.21 -10.55
C GLU A 16 -22.99 -10.72 -10.71
N LYS A 17 -24.04 -11.13 -11.43
CA LYS A 17 -24.39 -12.55 -11.62
C LYS A 17 -24.40 -13.29 -10.27
N ASN A 18 -23.68 -14.40 -10.16
CA ASN A 18 -23.54 -15.20 -8.94
C ASN A 18 -22.39 -14.75 -8.02
N ASN A 19 -21.87 -13.53 -8.19
CA ASN A 19 -20.88 -12.94 -7.29
C ASN A 19 -21.57 -12.05 -6.26
N PHE A 20 -21.18 -12.23 -5.00
CA PHE A 20 -21.72 -11.53 -3.86
C PHE A 20 -20.59 -10.98 -3.01
N LEU A 21 -20.85 -9.88 -2.30
CA LEU A 21 -19.97 -9.32 -1.28
C LEU A 21 -20.53 -9.66 0.08
N ASN A 22 -19.76 -10.35 0.91
CA ASN A 22 -20.15 -10.61 2.29
C ASN A 22 -20.04 -9.33 3.12
N VAL A 23 -21.15 -8.86 3.68
CA VAL A 23 -21.19 -7.67 4.54
C VAL A 23 -20.73 -8.03 5.95
N PHE A 24 -21.24 -9.14 6.51
CA PHE A 24 -20.79 -9.63 7.80
C PHE A 24 -21.11 -11.12 7.95
N THR A 25 -20.35 -11.76 8.85
CA THR A 25 -20.67 -13.07 9.42
C THR A 25 -20.57 -12.97 10.94
N PHE A 26 -21.59 -13.46 11.64
CA PHE A 26 -21.68 -13.47 13.10
C PHE A 26 -21.70 -14.91 13.59
N ASP A 27 -20.76 -15.27 14.46
CA ASP A 27 -20.73 -16.54 15.18
C ASP A 27 -21.65 -16.43 16.39
N ASN A 28 -22.80 -17.12 16.32
CA ASN A 28 -23.77 -17.06 17.40
C ASN A 28 -23.33 -17.80 18.67
N LEU A 29 -22.47 -18.82 18.58
CA LEU A 29 -22.01 -19.54 19.76
C LEU A 29 -21.01 -18.69 20.54
N ASN A 30 -20.03 -18.13 19.84
CA ASN A 30 -18.95 -17.33 20.42
C ASN A 30 -19.32 -15.84 20.61
N LYS A 31 -20.47 -15.40 20.07
CA LYS A 31 -20.99 -14.03 20.15
C LYS A 31 -20.07 -12.97 19.54
N GLU A 32 -19.45 -13.30 18.41
CA GLU A 32 -18.47 -12.42 17.75
C GLU A 32 -18.75 -12.23 16.25
N TYR A 33 -18.32 -11.09 15.71
CA TYR A 33 -18.28 -10.85 14.28
C TYR A 33 -16.94 -11.30 13.71
N LEU A 34 -17.00 -12.04 12.59
CA LEU A 34 -15.84 -12.63 11.95
C LEU A 34 -15.22 -11.61 10.98
N LYS A 35 -14.35 -10.71 11.50
CA LYS A 35 -13.74 -9.59 10.76
C LYS A 35 -13.02 -10.00 9.46
N TYR A 36 -12.48 -11.21 9.40
CA TYR A 36 -11.83 -11.74 8.19
C TYR A 36 -12.80 -12.03 7.04
N SER A 37 -14.09 -12.24 7.34
CA SER A 37 -15.11 -12.52 6.31
C SER A 37 -15.79 -11.27 5.78
N GLU A 38 -15.59 -10.11 6.42
CA GLU A 38 -16.21 -8.85 6.01
C GLU A 38 -15.57 -8.27 4.74
N ASP A 39 -16.42 -7.75 3.85
CA ASP A 39 -16.08 -7.17 2.55
C ASP A 39 -15.32 -8.15 1.64
N VAL A 40 -15.61 -9.44 1.80
CA VAL A 40 -15.04 -10.51 0.97
C VAL A 40 -16.00 -10.83 -0.16
N ALA A 41 -15.54 -10.65 -1.39
CA ALA A 41 -16.27 -11.13 -2.56
C ALA A 41 -16.20 -12.65 -2.62
N PHE A 42 -17.30 -13.29 -3.01
CA PHE A 42 -17.36 -14.74 -3.18
C PHE A 42 -18.39 -15.12 -4.24
N LYS A 43 -18.24 -16.32 -4.81
CA LYS A 43 -19.15 -16.86 -5.81
C LYS A 43 -20.05 -17.90 -5.18
N ILE A 44 -21.33 -17.89 -5.52
CA ILE A 44 -22.24 -18.98 -5.17
C ILE A 44 -22.40 -19.97 -6.35
N PRO A 45 -22.62 -21.27 -6.08
CA PRO A 45 -22.90 -22.25 -7.12
C PRO A 45 -24.14 -21.88 -7.94
N GLU A 46 -24.15 -22.20 -9.24
CA GLU A 46 -25.24 -21.87 -10.16
C GLU A 46 -26.60 -22.41 -9.68
N LYS A 47 -26.65 -23.67 -9.23
CA LYS A 47 -27.87 -24.25 -8.64
C LYS A 47 -28.44 -23.46 -7.46
N MET A 48 -27.58 -22.82 -6.68
CA MET A 48 -27.98 -21.98 -5.55
C MET A 48 -28.43 -20.61 -6.04
N TYR A 49 -27.77 -20.08 -7.07
CA TYR A 49 -28.15 -18.84 -7.73
C TYR A 49 -29.51 -18.93 -8.44
N ASP A 50 -29.81 -20.02 -9.15
CA ASP A 50 -31.09 -20.20 -9.85
C ASP A 50 -32.28 -20.12 -8.88
N VAL A 51 -32.13 -20.76 -7.72
CA VAL A 51 -33.10 -20.72 -6.63
C VAL A 51 -33.27 -19.29 -6.07
N PHE A 52 -32.21 -18.48 -6.10
CA PHE A 52 -32.30 -17.08 -5.69
C PHE A 52 -33.07 -16.23 -6.70
N GLU A 53 -32.87 -16.47 -8.00
CA GLU A 53 -33.64 -15.80 -9.05
C GLU A 53 -35.12 -16.17 -8.99
N GLU A 54 -35.44 -17.40 -8.60
CA GLU A 54 -36.82 -17.87 -8.38
C GLU A 54 -37.48 -17.35 -7.10
N LYS A 55 -36.76 -16.56 -6.29
CA LYS A 55 -37.24 -15.93 -5.04
C LYS A 55 -37.74 -16.89 -3.96
N ARG A 56 -37.05 -18.01 -3.75
CA ARG A 56 -37.45 -19.05 -2.78
C ARG A 56 -36.51 -19.17 -1.59
N GLU A 57 -37.07 -19.38 -0.38
CA GLU A 57 -36.31 -19.88 0.76
C GLU A 57 -35.77 -21.27 0.41
N SER A 58 -34.50 -21.53 0.71
CA SER A 58 -33.90 -22.83 0.39
C SER A 58 -32.84 -23.27 1.38
N ASN A 59 -32.69 -24.59 1.48
CA ASN A 59 -31.69 -25.26 2.29
C ASN A 59 -30.80 -26.09 1.37
N PHE A 60 -29.51 -25.77 1.33
CA PHE A 60 -28.54 -26.50 0.54
C PHE A 60 -27.63 -27.27 1.48
N LYS A 61 -27.49 -28.58 1.25
CA LYS A 61 -26.42 -29.36 1.87
C LYS A 61 -25.14 -29.14 1.06
N ILE A 62 -24.11 -28.63 1.73
CA ILE A 62 -22.81 -28.34 1.12
C ILE A 62 -21.78 -29.21 1.81
N SER A 63 -21.11 -30.04 1.03
CA SER A 63 -20.04 -30.92 1.51
C SER A 63 -18.64 -30.35 1.27
N TYR A 64 -18.50 -29.38 0.35
CA TYR A 64 -17.25 -28.67 0.12
C TYR A 64 -17.44 -27.42 -0.78
N SER A 65 -17.32 -26.22 -0.24
CA SER A 65 -17.13 -24.97 -1.00
C SER A 65 -16.17 -24.08 -0.23
N ASN A 66 -15.01 -23.77 -0.81
CA ASN A 66 -13.98 -23.00 -0.13
C ASN A 66 -14.48 -21.58 0.20
N GLU A 67 -15.30 -20.99 -0.67
CA GLU A 67 -15.89 -19.68 -0.50
C GLU A 67 -16.80 -19.61 0.73
N ILE A 68 -17.80 -20.48 0.82
CA ILE A 68 -18.81 -20.43 1.89
C ILE A 68 -18.21 -20.95 3.21
N SER A 69 -17.36 -21.98 3.15
CA SER A 69 -16.66 -22.48 4.33
C SER A 69 -15.71 -21.42 4.89
N PHE A 70 -15.05 -20.64 4.03
CA PHE A 70 -14.20 -19.54 4.46
C PHE A 70 -14.98 -18.51 5.27
N LEU A 71 -16.22 -18.15 4.89
CA LEU A 71 -17.03 -17.18 5.64
C LEU A 71 -17.17 -17.55 7.12
N ILE A 72 -17.21 -18.85 7.43
CA ILE A 72 -17.33 -19.40 8.78
C ILE A 72 -16.00 -19.95 9.34
N ASN A 73 -14.85 -19.50 8.82
CA ASN A 73 -13.51 -19.90 9.27
C ASN A 73 -13.27 -21.42 9.16
N ASN A 74 -13.84 -22.06 8.13
CA ASN A 74 -13.76 -23.50 7.90
C ASN A 74 -14.15 -24.33 9.14
N LYS A 75 -15.11 -23.85 9.93
CA LYS A 75 -15.56 -24.53 11.16
C LYS A 75 -16.28 -25.85 10.88
N PHE A 76 -16.88 -26.00 9.71
CA PHE A 76 -17.60 -27.18 9.29
C PHE A 76 -17.09 -27.67 7.94
N ASP A 77 -16.84 -28.97 7.84
CA ASP A 77 -16.56 -29.63 6.55
C ASP A 77 -17.86 -29.89 5.77
N ASN A 78 -18.94 -30.23 6.48
CA ASN A 78 -20.27 -30.44 5.91
C ASN A 78 -21.29 -29.59 6.66
N PHE A 79 -22.07 -28.79 5.95
CA PHE A 79 -23.06 -27.91 6.55
C PHE A 79 -24.30 -27.73 5.69
N VAL A 80 -25.36 -27.26 6.34
CA VAL A 80 -26.57 -26.75 5.70
C VAL A 80 -26.46 -25.23 5.67
N ILE A 81 -26.63 -24.65 4.49
CA ILE A 81 -26.85 -23.21 4.36
C ILE A 81 -28.30 -22.95 4.01
N LYS A 82 -28.93 -22.09 4.80
CA LYS A 82 -30.28 -21.59 4.57
C LYS A 82 -30.21 -20.14 4.14
N THR A 83 -30.86 -19.79 3.05
CA THR A 83 -30.78 -18.44 2.47
C THR A 83 -32.14 -17.79 2.29
N ILE A 84 -32.16 -16.48 2.46
CA ILE A 84 -33.36 -15.65 2.49
C ILE A 84 -33.03 -14.35 1.76
N LEU A 85 -33.70 -14.08 0.65
CA LEU A 85 -33.39 -12.92 -0.20
C LEU A 85 -33.85 -11.62 0.43
N LEU A 86 -33.15 -10.54 0.08
CA LEU A 86 -33.48 -9.19 0.49
C LEU A 86 -33.39 -8.21 -0.68
N PRO A 87 -34.41 -7.38 -0.92
CA PRO A 87 -35.80 -7.47 -0.46
C PRO A 87 -36.55 -8.54 -1.25
N GLU A 88 -37.62 -9.10 -0.68
CA GLU A 88 -38.46 -10.09 -1.38
C GLU A 88 -39.12 -9.55 -2.67
N LYS A 89 -39.19 -8.22 -2.87
CA LYS A 89 -39.93 -7.58 -3.96
C LYS A 89 -39.01 -6.86 -4.96
N GLU A 90 -39.28 -7.13 -6.25
CA GLU A 90 -38.77 -6.45 -7.47
C GLU A 90 -37.26 -6.35 -7.73
N LYS A 91 -36.37 -6.31 -6.72
CA LYS A 91 -34.91 -6.24 -6.89
C LYS A 91 -34.18 -7.18 -5.92
N ASN A 92 -33.22 -7.95 -6.43
CA ASN A 92 -32.35 -8.80 -5.61
C ASN A 92 -31.10 -8.00 -5.20
N TYR A 93 -31.12 -7.36 -4.03
CA TYR A 93 -29.94 -6.67 -3.49
C TYR A 93 -28.98 -7.62 -2.76
N GLY A 94 -29.42 -8.83 -2.41
CA GLY A 94 -28.61 -9.76 -1.64
C GLY A 94 -29.45 -10.81 -0.91
N PHE A 95 -28.83 -11.48 0.05
CA PHE A 95 -29.49 -12.47 0.89
C PHE A 95 -28.90 -12.53 2.30
N PHE A 96 -29.75 -12.84 3.26
CA PHE A 96 -29.36 -13.43 4.53
C PHE A 96 -29.00 -14.89 4.36
N TYR A 97 -27.97 -15.33 5.06
CA TYR A 97 -27.66 -16.74 5.19
C TYR A 97 -27.50 -17.17 6.64
N LEU A 98 -27.83 -18.43 6.87
CA LEU A 98 -27.65 -19.15 8.11
C LEU A 98 -26.91 -20.44 7.81
N ILE A 99 -25.77 -20.67 8.47
CA ILE A 99 -24.97 -21.88 8.29
C ILE A 99 -24.94 -22.67 9.59
N SER A 100 -25.23 -23.97 9.52
CA SER A 100 -25.22 -24.91 10.64
C SER A 100 -24.98 -26.34 10.19
N GLU A 101 -24.57 -27.24 11.09
CA GLU A 101 -24.41 -28.67 10.78
C GLU A 101 -25.75 -29.35 10.46
N GLU A 102 -26.82 -28.92 11.13
CA GLU A 102 -28.17 -29.48 11.00
C GLU A 102 -29.15 -28.52 10.33
N LEU A 103 -30.28 -29.06 9.85
CA LEU A 103 -31.35 -28.29 9.22
C LEU A 103 -32.07 -27.36 10.23
N LEU A 104 -32.22 -26.08 9.88
CA LEU A 104 -32.88 -25.09 10.73
C LEU A 104 -34.39 -24.99 10.46
N LEU A 105 -35.21 -25.38 11.45
CA LEU A 105 -36.68 -25.25 11.43
C LEU A 105 -37.17 -24.14 12.36
N PHE A 106 -37.90 -23.16 11.81
CA PHE A 106 -38.36 -21.96 12.54
C PHE A 106 -39.76 -22.06 13.15
N LYS A 107 -40.37 -23.25 13.22
CA LYS A 107 -41.80 -23.41 13.56
C LYS A 107 -42.24 -22.67 14.84
N LYS A 108 -41.43 -22.66 15.91
CA LYS A 108 -41.75 -21.99 17.18
C LYS A 108 -41.34 -20.51 17.28
N ASN A 109 -40.45 -20.04 16.40
CA ASN A 109 -39.84 -18.70 16.49
C ASN A 109 -40.05 -17.87 15.20
N LYS A 110 -41.04 -18.24 14.37
CA LYS A 110 -41.25 -17.64 13.05
C LYS A 110 -41.47 -16.12 13.13
N GLU A 111 -42.33 -15.67 14.04
CA GLU A 111 -42.60 -14.23 14.22
C GLU A 111 -41.36 -13.45 14.66
N VAL A 112 -40.60 -13.98 15.61
CA VAL A 112 -39.36 -13.36 16.09
C VAL A 112 -38.35 -13.24 14.94
N PHE A 113 -38.25 -14.28 14.10
CA PHE A 113 -37.37 -14.28 12.94
C PHE A 113 -37.81 -13.29 11.86
N SER A 114 -39.10 -13.22 11.55
CA SER A 114 -39.65 -12.24 10.62
C SER A 114 -39.40 -10.80 11.09
N ARG A 115 -39.55 -10.53 12.40
CA ARG A 115 -39.21 -9.22 12.97
C ARG A 115 -37.73 -8.91 12.83
N PHE A 116 -36.85 -9.89 13.09
CA PHE A 116 -35.41 -9.75 12.88
C PHE A 116 -35.07 -9.42 11.41
N LEU A 117 -35.61 -10.17 10.44
CA LEU A 117 -35.39 -9.93 9.01
C LEU A 117 -35.90 -8.56 8.57
N SER A 118 -37.06 -8.13 9.09
CA SER A 118 -37.66 -6.83 8.73
C SER A 118 -36.77 -5.63 9.06
N ILE A 119 -35.87 -5.76 10.05
CA ILE A 119 -34.89 -4.71 10.37
C ILE A 119 -33.92 -4.53 9.21
N PHE A 120 -33.43 -5.62 8.63
CA PHE A 120 -32.50 -5.55 7.51
C PHE A 120 -33.19 -5.21 6.20
N GLU A 121 -34.38 -5.76 5.93
CA GLU A 121 -35.17 -5.40 4.74
C GLU A 121 -35.39 -3.89 4.64
N LYS A 122 -35.66 -3.22 5.76
CA LYS A 122 -35.85 -1.76 5.80
C LYS A 122 -34.57 -0.96 5.53
N ASN A 123 -33.40 -1.56 5.69
CA ASN A 123 -32.10 -0.89 5.58
C ASN A 123 -31.24 -1.44 4.43
N ILE A 124 -31.69 -2.46 3.70
CA ILE A 124 -30.85 -3.17 2.72
C ILE A 124 -30.43 -2.27 1.57
N ASP A 125 -31.28 -1.35 1.12
CA ASP A 125 -30.95 -0.39 0.06
C ASP A 125 -29.78 0.50 0.46
N ALA A 126 -29.80 1.00 1.70
CA ALA A 126 -28.73 1.85 2.23
C ALA A 126 -27.42 1.06 2.41
N ILE A 127 -27.51 -0.17 2.95
CA ILE A 127 -26.35 -1.06 3.13
C ILE A 127 -25.74 -1.42 1.76
N TYR A 128 -26.60 -1.85 0.82
CA TYR A 128 -26.22 -2.20 -0.54
C TYR A 128 -25.51 -1.02 -1.21
N PHE A 129 -26.15 0.15 -1.21
CA PHE A 129 -25.62 1.33 -1.85
C PHE A 129 -24.28 1.71 -1.24
N ASN A 130 -24.16 1.76 0.09
CA ASN A 130 -22.90 2.11 0.77
C ASN A 130 -21.76 1.14 0.41
N LYS A 131 -22.00 -0.17 0.52
CA LYS A 131 -20.97 -1.19 0.28
C LYS A 131 -20.62 -1.31 -1.21
N TYR A 132 -21.61 -1.30 -2.11
CA TYR A 132 -21.39 -1.35 -3.56
C TYR A 132 -20.65 -0.11 -4.07
N TYR A 133 -20.97 1.08 -3.54
CA TYR A 133 -20.26 2.32 -3.84
C TYR A 133 -18.79 2.26 -3.42
N LYS A 134 -18.49 1.87 -2.17
CA LYS A 134 -17.10 1.72 -1.70
C LYS A 134 -16.32 0.70 -2.53
N TYR A 135 -16.97 -0.41 -2.88
CA TYR A 135 -16.42 -1.41 -3.78
C TYR A 135 -16.08 -0.80 -5.16
N SER A 136 -17.00 -0.03 -5.73
CA SER A 136 -16.82 0.64 -7.03
C SER A 136 -15.68 1.67 -7.02
N ILE A 137 -15.55 2.44 -5.94
CA ILE A 137 -14.42 3.37 -5.76
C ILE A 137 -13.10 2.64 -5.67
N LYS A 138 -13.02 1.58 -4.86
CA LYS A 138 -11.78 0.78 -4.73
C LYS A 138 -11.38 0.21 -6.09
N ALA A 139 -12.33 -0.28 -6.88
CA ALA A 139 -12.09 -0.73 -8.24
C ALA A 139 -11.60 0.40 -9.17
N PHE A 140 -12.19 1.60 -9.08
CA PHE A 140 -11.73 2.78 -9.82
C PHE A 140 -10.29 3.14 -9.46
N VAL A 141 -10.00 3.36 -8.18
CA VAL A 141 -8.66 3.73 -7.68
C VAL A 141 -7.63 2.70 -8.09
N LYS A 142 -7.96 1.41 -7.97
CA LYS A 142 -7.11 0.31 -8.45
C LYS A 142 -6.74 0.47 -9.93
N ASN A 143 -7.73 0.67 -10.79
CA ASN A 143 -7.51 0.80 -12.23
C ASN A 143 -6.69 2.07 -12.54
N TYR A 144 -6.98 3.17 -11.85
CA TYR A 144 -6.24 4.41 -11.97
C TYR A 144 -4.77 4.23 -11.54
N LEU A 145 -4.49 3.62 -10.39
CA LEU A 145 -3.12 3.38 -9.92
C LEU A 145 -2.32 2.52 -10.91
N ASN A 146 -2.95 1.54 -11.54
CA ASN A 146 -2.32 0.76 -12.62
C ASN A 146 -2.02 1.64 -13.85
N LEU A 147 -2.93 2.51 -14.26
CA LEU A 147 -2.68 3.45 -15.37
C LEU A 147 -1.56 4.44 -15.01
N LEU A 148 -1.57 4.97 -13.78
CA LEU A 148 -0.55 5.87 -13.26
C LEU A 148 0.81 5.20 -13.23
N GLN A 149 0.91 3.94 -12.78
CA GLN A 149 2.17 3.19 -12.77
C GLN A 149 2.77 3.07 -14.18
N ASN A 150 1.92 2.83 -15.19
CA ASN A 150 2.36 2.72 -16.58
C ASN A 150 2.69 4.07 -17.24
N HIS A 151 2.12 5.17 -16.72
CA HIS A 151 2.35 6.53 -17.22
C HIS A 151 3.56 7.18 -16.58
N SER A 152 3.64 7.14 -15.25
CA SER A 152 4.72 7.70 -14.44
C SER A 152 4.86 6.90 -13.16
N GLU A 153 5.87 6.03 -13.12
CA GLU A 153 6.16 5.23 -11.93
C GLU A 153 6.53 6.12 -10.74
N VAL A 154 7.12 7.28 -10.98
CA VAL A 154 7.45 8.27 -9.94
C VAL A 154 6.18 8.80 -9.27
N LEU A 155 5.18 9.21 -10.05
CA LEU A 155 3.90 9.68 -9.50
C LEU A 155 3.14 8.54 -8.81
N TYR A 156 3.18 7.33 -9.38
CA TYR A 156 2.59 6.16 -8.75
C TYR A 156 3.17 5.87 -7.38
N GLU A 157 4.51 5.81 -7.26
CA GLU A 157 5.14 5.59 -5.98
C GLU A 157 4.87 6.76 -5.00
N HIS A 158 4.79 7.99 -5.51
CA HIS A 158 4.43 9.17 -4.73
C HIS A 158 3.04 9.06 -4.12
N SER A 159 2.00 8.84 -4.92
CA SER A 159 0.63 8.65 -4.45
C SER A 159 0.53 7.54 -3.40
N LEU A 160 1.30 6.46 -3.57
CA LEU A 160 1.38 5.37 -2.61
C LEU A 160 2.06 5.77 -1.28
N ARG A 161 3.13 6.56 -1.30
CA ARG A 161 3.81 7.03 -0.09
C ARG A 161 2.99 8.09 0.65
N VAL A 162 2.36 9.01 -0.10
CA VAL A 162 1.43 9.99 0.47
C VAL A 162 0.25 9.29 1.15
N ALA A 163 -0.34 8.26 0.53
CA ALA A 163 -1.42 7.49 1.16
C ALA A 163 -0.98 6.76 2.44
N ASP A 164 0.25 6.23 2.48
CA ASP A 164 0.80 5.62 3.69
C ASP A 164 0.99 6.68 4.80
N LEU A 165 1.58 7.83 4.45
CA LEU A 165 1.81 8.93 5.38
C LEU A 165 0.51 9.48 5.93
N THR A 166 -0.51 9.75 5.10
CA THR A 166 -1.81 10.22 5.58
C THR A 166 -2.48 9.19 6.49
N GLY A 167 -2.37 7.90 6.19
CA GLY A 167 -2.85 6.83 7.05
C GLY A 167 -2.16 6.79 8.42
N ILE A 168 -0.83 6.94 8.45
CA ILE A 168 -0.05 6.99 9.70
C ILE A 168 -0.42 8.24 10.52
N ILE A 169 -0.44 9.42 9.89
CA ILE A 169 -0.78 10.69 10.54
C ILE A 169 -2.19 10.63 11.11
N GLY A 170 -3.19 10.22 10.31
CA GLY A 170 -4.58 10.12 10.78
C GLY A 170 -4.75 9.12 11.92
N THR A 171 -4.02 8.00 11.89
CA THR A 171 -4.04 7.01 12.99
C THR A 171 -3.42 7.56 14.27
N LEU A 172 -2.30 8.29 14.17
CA LEU A 172 -1.69 8.98 15.32
C LEU A 172 -2.61 10.04 15.94
N LEU A 173 -3.48 10.65 15.12
CA LEU A 173 -4.49 11.61 15.57
C LEU A 173 -5.80 10.96 16.04
N GLY A 174 -5.90 9.62 16.03
CA GLY A 174 -7.08 8.90 16.50
C GLY A 174 -8.31 9.02 15.59
N MET A 175 -8.11 9.24 14.29
CA MET A 175 -9.20 9.33 13.32
C MET A 175 -9.91 7.98 13.13
N ASP A 176 -11.20 8.03 12.80
CA ASP A 176 -11.99 6.83 12.53
C ASP A 176 -11.69 6.20 11.15
N GLU A 177 -12.22 4.99 10.93
CA GLU A 177 -12.02 4.23 9.69
C GLU A 177 -12.58 4.94 8.45
N GLU A 178 -13.64 5.76 8.57
CA GLU A 178 -14.23 6.48 7.43
C GLU A 178 -13.36 7.67 7.01
N SER A 179 -12.85 8.43 7.96
CA SER A 179 -11.91 9.53 7.71
C SER A 179 -10.58 9.00 7.16
N LEU A 180 -10.05 7.90 7.69
CA LEU A 180 -8.86 7.23 7.14
C LEU A 180 -9.09 6.73 5.71
N TYR A 181 -10.26 6.13 5.45
CA TYR A 181 -10.63 5.72 4.09
C TYR A 181 -10.72 6.92 3.14
N LYS A 182 -11.33 8.03 3.58
CA LYS A 182 -11.43 9.27 2.79
C LYS A 182 -10.05 9.84 2.46
N LEU A 183 -9.16 9.93 3.45
CA LEU A 183 -7.77 10.36 3.28
C LEU A 183 -7.05 9.47 2.26
N GLN A 184 -7.14 8.16 2.42
CA GLN A 184 -6.47 7.22 1.53
C GLN A 184 -6.94 7.36 0.08
N ILE A 185 -8.26 7.44 -0.17
CA ILE A 185 -8.78 7.64 -1.54
C ILE A 185 -8.32 8.98 -2.12
N ALA A 186 -8.40 10.07 -1.34
CA ALA A 186 -7.94 11.40 -1.78
C ALA A 186 -6.44 11.42 -2.08
N SER A 187 -5.62 10.80 -1.23
CA SER A 187 -4.18 10.65 -1.43
C SER A 187 -3.84 9.88 -2.70
N PHE A 188 -4.62 8.88 -3.11
CA PHE A 188 -4.35 8.22 -4.38
C PHE A 188 -4.61 9.15 -5.56
N ILE A 189 -5.70 9.91 -5.55
CA ILE A 189 -6.14 10.68 -6.71
C ILE A 189 -5.65 12.14 -6.75
N HIS A 190 -4.95 12.63 -5.73
CA HIS A 190 -4.61 14.06 -5.62
C HIS A 190 -3.85 14.62 -6.84
N ASP A 191 -2.94 13.81 -7.36
CA ASP A 191 -2.11 14.14 -8.52
C ASP A 191 -2.66 13.60 -9.85
N LEU A 192 -3.90 13.13 -9.89
CA LEU A 192 -4.46 12.50 -11.07
C LEU A 192 -4.46 13.42 -12.29
N GLY A 193 -4.63 14.73 -12.09
CA GLY A 193 -4.56 15.70 -13.18
C GLY A 193 -3.24 15.70 -13.94
N TYR A 194 -2.15 15.19 -13.33
CA TYR A 194 -0.85 15.08 -13.99
C TYR A 194 -0.82 14.04 -15.13
N MET A 195 -1.84 13.19 -15.25
CA MET A 195 -1.99 12.24 -16.37
C MET A 195 -2.08 12.92 -17.74
N TRP A 196 -2.45 14.21 -17.79
CA TRP A 196 -2.49 15.00 -19.04
C TRP A 196 -1.13 15.53 -19.50
N PHE A 197 -0.09 15.36 -18.69
CA PHE A 197 1.26 15.79 -19.02
C PHE A 197 2.05 14.61 -19.59
N SER A 198 2.99 14.91 -20.48
CA SER A 198 3.95 13.90 -20.93
C SER A 198 4.94 13.58 -19.81
N GLU A 199 5.53 12.39 -19.84
CA GLU A 199 6.60 12.00 -18.91
C GLU A 199 7.74 13.02 -18.92
N LYS A 200 8.06 13.57 -20.11
CA LYS A 200 9.04 14.65 -20.26
C LYS A 200 8.65 15.91 -19.49
N ALA A 201 7.41 16.40 -19.64
CA ALA A 201 6.95 17.60 -18.94
C ALA A 201 6.96 17.40 -17.41
N LEU A 202 6.61 16.21 -16.94
CA LEU A 202 6.67 15.87 -15.51
C LEU A 202 8.11 15.82 -14.98
N ALA A 203 9.01 15.18 -15.72
CA ALA A 203 10.41 15.11 -15.33
C ALA A 203 11.06 16.51 -15.32
N GLU A 204 10.75 17.35 -16.31
CA GLU A 204 11.20 18.74 -16.34
C GLU A 204 10.68 19.53 -15.13
N MET A 205 9.39 19.34 -14.76
CA MET A 205 8.79 19.96 -13.58
C MET A 205 9.49 19.58 -12.27
N LEU A 206 9.89 18.32 -12.12
CA LEU A 206 10.51 17.82 -10.90
C LEU A 206 11.98 18.26 -10.77
N GLU A 207 12.70 18.38 -11.90
CA GLU A 207 14.15 18.60 -11.90
C GLU A 207 14.58 20.06 -12.12
N TYR A 208 13.83 20.84 -12.91
CA TYR A 208 14.36 22.09 -13.49
C TYR A 208 13.52 23.35 -13.23
N VAL A 209 12.32 23.22 -12.66
CA VAL A 209 11.39 24.35 -12.52
C VAL A 209 11.53 25.00 -11.13
N ASP A 210 11.88 26.30 -11.11
CA ASP A 210 11.84 27.15 -9.89
C ASP A 210 10.43 27.12 -9.27
N GLU A 211 10.27 27.24 -7.96
CA GLU A 211 8.95 27.19 -7.29
C GLU A 211 7.95 28.20 -7.87
N ARG A 212 8.45 29.30 -8.47
CA ARG A 212 7.66 30.34 -9.16
C ARG A 212 7.14 29.96 -10.55
N GLU A 213 7.76 29.00 -11.23
CA GLU A 213 7.37 28.55 -12.58
C GLU A 213 6.46 27.30 -12.53
N LYS A 214 6.28 26.70 -11.35
CA LYS A 214 5.40 25.54 -11.13
C LYS A 214 3.90 25.89 -11.16
N ASP A 215 3.54 27.15 -10.96
CA ASP A 215 2.15 27.61 -10.77
C ASP A 215 1.19 27.25 -11.93
N PRO A 216 1.56 27.41 -13.22
CA PRO A 216 0.69 27.00 -14.32
C PRO A 216 0.47 25.48 -14.41
N LEU A 217 1.47 24.68 -14.06
CA LEU A 217 1.35 23.21 -14.07
C LEU A 217 0.49 22.73 -12.90
N ILE A 218 0.64 23.38 -11.74
CA ILE A 218 -0.20 23.16 -10.56
C ILE A 218 -1.66 23.47 -10.90
N SER A 219 -1.90 24.64 -11.50
CA SER A 219 -3.22 25.05 -11.97
C SER A 219 -3.89 24.00 -12.85
N ILE A 220 -3.18 23.55 -13.89
CA ILE A 220 -3.75 22.66 -14.89
C ILE A 220 -4.06 21.30 -14.26
N HIS A 221 -3.20 20.71 -13.42
CA HIS A 221 -3.53 19.41 -12.84
C HIS A 221 -4.73 19.50 -11.88
N LEU A 222 -4.84 20.57 -11.08
CA LEU A 222 -6.01 20.76 -10.20
C LEU A 222 -7.29 20.92 -11.03
N GLN A 223 -7.24 21.71 -12.11
CA GLN A 223 -8.36 21.87 -13.03
C GLN A 223 -8.74 20.54 -13.69
N ARG A 224 -7.77 19.76 -14.18
CA ARG A 224 -8.02 18.46 -14.81
C ARG A 224 -8.61 17.44 -13.82
N LEU A 225 -8.15 17.45 -12.58
CA LEU A 225 -8.73 16.63 -11.51
C LEU A 225 -10.21 16.99 -11.29
N GLU A 226 -10.53 18.27 -11.16
CA GLU A 226 -11.91 18.74 -10.99
C GLU A 226 -12.78 18.39 -12.21
N GLU A 227 -12.32 18.70 -13.42
CA GLU A 227 -13.02 18.42 -14.69
C GLU A 227 -13.34 16.93 -14.85
N MET A 228 -12.40 16.05 -14.52
CA MET A 228 -12.60 14.61 -14.69
C MET A 228 -13.72 14.06 -13.80
N PHE A 229 -13.92 14.64 -12.62
CA PHE A 229 -14.98 14.23 -11.70
C PHE A 229 -16.18 15.17 -11.68
N PHE A 230 -16.30 16.09 -12.65
CA PHE A 230 -17.42 17.02 -12.74
C PHE A 230 -18.76 16.25 -12.80
N GLY A 231 -19.69 16.61 -11.91
CA GLY A 231 -20.99 15.93 -11.78
C GLY A 231 -20.95 14.57 -11.05
N ASN A 232 -19.78 14.05 -10.68
CA ASN A 232 -19.66 12.80 -9.93
C ASN A 232 -19.84 13.03 -8.42
N VAL A 233 -21.10 12.96 -7.97
CA VAL A 233 -21.48 13.15 -6.55
C VAL A 233 -20.79 12.14 -5.63
N LEU A 234 -20.57 10.93 -6.13
CA LEU A 234 -19.93 9.83 -5.43
C LEU A 234 -18.46 10.13 -5.13
N MET A 235 -17.72 10.72 -6.08
CA MET A 235 -16.31 11.06 -5.87
C MET A 235 -16.09 12.42 -5.19
N ASN A 236 -17.12 13.28 -5.13
CA ASN A 236 -17.03 14.65 -4.65
C ASN A 236 -16.34 14.80 -3.27
N PRO A 237 -16.61 13.97 -2.25
CA PRO A 237 -15.97 14.11 -0.94
C PRO A 237 -14.45 13.91 -0.97
N TYR A 238 -13.95 13.01 -1.84
CA TYR A 238 -12.51 12.74 -1.97
C TYR A 238 -11.85 13.75 -2.89
N VAL A 239 -12.52 14.15 -3.97
CA VAL A 239 -12.02 15.15 -4.93
C VAL A 239 -11.87 16.51 -4.28
N LYS A 240 -12.82 16.94 -3.43
CA LYS A 240 -12.70 18.20 -2.70
C LYS A 240 -11.47 18.24 -1.80
N LEU A 241 -11.23 17.16 -1.06
CA LEU A 241 -10.06 17.00 -0.21
C LEU A 241 -8.77 16.98 -1.07
N ALA A 242 -8.78 16.19 -2.14
CA ALA A 242 -7.69 16.10 -3.09
C ALA A 242 -7.34 17.47 -3.70
N LEU A 243 -8.31 18.29 -4.09
CA LEU A 243 -8.07 19.63 -4.67
C LEU A 243 -7.40 20.61 -3.68
N ASN A 244 -7.49 20.35 -2.38
CA ASN A 244 -6.94 21.24 -1.35
C ASN A 244 -5.46 20.94 -1.02
N HIS A 245 -4.82 19.95 -1.65
CA HIS A 245 -3.47 19.50 -1.27
C HIS A 245 -2.34 20.54 -1.48
N HIS A 246 -2.64 21.65 -2.16
CA HIS A 246 -1.78 22.83 -2.32
C HIS A 246 -2.26 24.07 -1.53
N GLU A 247 -3.18 23.91 -0.58
CA GLU A 247 -3.64 24.98 0.29
C GLU A 247 -2.77 25.15 1.55
N ASN A 248 -3.05 26.20 2.32
CA ASN A 248 -2.54 26.38 3.68
C ASN A 248 -3.49 27.25 4.51
N MET A 249 -3.34 27.23 5.83
CA MET A 249 -4.21 27.96 6.78
C MET A 249 -4.13 29.49 6.66
N LEU A 250 -3.08 30.05 6.04
CA LEU A 250 -3.00 31.49 5.78
C LEU A 250 -3.80 31.91 4.53
N GLY A 251 -4.28 30.95 3.73
CA GLY A 251 -4.93 31.21 2.45
C GLY A 251 -3.98 31.82 1.42
N THR A 252 -2.69 31.50 1.51
CA THR A 252 -1.70 31.85 0.48
C THR A 252 -1.44 30.70 -0.49
N GLY A 253 -2.16 29.58 -0.33
CA GLY A 253 -2.14 28.45 -1.25
C GLY A 253 -2.87 28.75 -2.55
N TYR A 254 -3.00 27.73 -3.40
CA TYR A 254 -3.39 27.90 -4.79
C TYR A 254 -4.77 28.56 -4.99
N PHE A 255 -5.84 28.04 -4.39
CA PHE A 255 -7.18 28.62 -4.39
C PHE A 255 -7.41 29.62 -3.25
N LYS A 256 -6.39 29.91 -2.44
CA LYS A 256 -6.42 30.87 -1.32
C LYS A 256 -7.50 30.53 -0.27
N LYS A 257 -7.78 29.24 -0.07
CA LYS A 257 -8.76 28.80 0.93
C LYS A 257 -8.16 28.91 2.33
N LYS A 258 -8.96 29.37 3.29
CA LYS A 258 -8.54 29.55 4.70
C LYS A 258 -9.16 28.55 5.67
N ASN A 259 -10.35 28.06 5.33
CA ASN A 259 -11.05 27.07 6.14
C ASN A 259 -10.67 25.69 5.64
N LEU A 260 -9.61 25.14 6.23
CA LEU A 260 -9.13 23.80 5.96
C LEU A 260 -9.50 22.89 7.12
N ASP A 261 -10.05 21.73 6.81
CA ASP A 261 -10.33 20.70 7.80
C ASP A 261 -9.02 20.02 8.23
N VAL A 262 -9.11 19.17 9.26
CA VAL A 262 -7.97 18.37 9.71
C VAL A 262 -7.49 17.44 8.60
N GLU A 263 -8.41 16.82 7.84
CA GLU A 263 -8.05 15.98 6.69
C GLU A 263 -7.25 16.74 5.62
N ASP A 264 -7.61 17.99 5.32
CA ASP A 264 -6.90 18.82 4.35
C ASP A 264 -5.46 19.02 4.80
N ASN A 265 -5.26 19.43 6.07
CA ASN A 265 -3.94 19.61 6.66
C ASN A 265 -3.11 18.31 6.60
N ILE A 266 -3.73 17.15 6.87
CA ILE A 266 -3.04 15.85 6.83
C ILE A 266 -2.52 15.56 5.42
N LEU A 267 -3.36 15.74 4.39
CA LEU A 267 -2.96 15.51 3.01
C LEU A 267 -1.87 16.47 2.56
N ILE A 268 -2.00 17.77 2.88
CA ILE A 268 -1.00 18.80 2.56
C ILE A 268 0.36 18.47 3.18
N VAL A 269 0.38 18.14 4.49
CA VAL A 269 1.62 17.83 5.22
C VAL A 269 2.24 16.53 4.70
N ALA A 270 1.45 15.49 4.46
CA ALA A 270 1.94 14.22 3.90
C ALA A 270 2.54 14.40 2.49
N ASN A 271 1.86 15.17 1.63
CA ASN A 271 2.34 15.48 0.29
C ASN A 271 3.68 16.23 0.34
N TYR A 272 3.75 17.30 1.15
CA TYR A 272 4.98 18.07 1.35
C TYR A 272 6.16 17.21 1.82
N ILE A 273 5.92 16.30 2.77
CA ILE A 273 6.94 15.38 3.28
C ILE A 273 7.51 14.51 2.15
N ASP A 274 6.66 13.85 1.36
CA ASP A 274 7.15 12.97 0.30
C ASP A 274 7.82 13.76 -0.83
N GLU A 275 7.27 14.93 -1.19
CA GLU A 275 7.84 15.78 -2.23
C GLU A 275 9.27 16.22 -1.88
N LYS A 276 9.51 16.62 -0.62
CA LYS A 276 10.83 17.08 -0.19
C LYS A 276 11.83 15.96 0.08
N ILE A 277 11.38 14.77 0.49
CA ILE A 277 12.26 13.62 0.75
C ILE A 277 12.60 12.85 -0.52
N VAL A 278 11.59 12.46 -1.31
CA VAL A 278 11.76 11.49 -2.39
C VAL A 278 11.69 12.14 -3.77
N LEU A 279 10.68 12.98 -4.04
CA LEU A 279 10.50 13.55 -5.39
C LEU A 279 11.60 14.53 -5.76
N SER A 280 11.86 15.53 -4.92
CA SER A 280 12.95 16.48 -5.15
C SER A 280 14.30 15.94 -4.69
N GLY A 281 14.32 15.10 -3.65
CA GLY A 281 15.55 14.51 -3.09
C GLY A 281 16.59 15.53 -2.60
N ASN A 282 16.25 16.81 -2.55
CA ASN A 282 17.22 17.91 -2.44
C ASN A 282 17.36 18.45 -1.01
N GLN A 283 16.53 17.98 -0.08
CA GLN A 283 16.56 18.45 1.30
C GLN A 283 16.86 17.32 2.27
N GLU A 284 17.74 17.60 3.24
CA GLU A 284 17.95 16.69 4.36
C GLU A 284 16.70 16.67 5.24
N ILE A 285 16.32 15.47 5.73
CA ILE A 285 15.21 15.25 6.67
C ILE A 285 15.21 16.28 7.82
N GLY A 286 16.37 16.60 8.40
CA GLY A 286 16.46 17.57 9.48
C GLY A 286 16.02 19.00 9.09
N ASN A 287 16.22 19.40 7.83
CA ASN A 287 15.74 20.68 7.33
C ASN A 287 14.23 20.66 7.09
N ILE A 288 13.70 19.54 6.59
CA ILE A 288 12.26 19.34 6.38
C ILE A 288 11.52 19.48 7.72
N ILE A 289 12.01 18.80 8.76
CA ILE A 289 11.45 18.90 10.11
C ILE A 289 11.47 20.35 10.61
N LYS A 290 12.61 21.06 10.49
CA LYS A 290 12.71 22.48 10.90
C LYS A 290 11.71 23.37 10.15
N VAL A 291 11.47 23.13 8.86
CA VAL A 291 10.49 23.91 8.08
C VAL A 291 9.07 23.63 8.53
N LEU A 292 8.74 22.36 8.79
CA LEU A 292 7.45 21.95 9.34
C LEU A 292 7.21 22.59 10.72
N GLU A 293 8.17 22.51 11.64
CA GLU A 293 8.09 23.12 12.97
C GLU A 293 7.87 24.64 12.91
N LYS A 294 8.58 25.34 12.00
CA LYS A 294 8.39 26.79 11.80
C LYS A 294 7.02 27.15 11.23
N SER A 295 6.43 26.24 10.47
CA SER A 295 5.14 26.37 9.80
C SER A 295 3.96 25.96 10.68
N ALA A 296 4.22 25.21 11.77
CA ALA A 296 3.21 24.73 12.70
C ALA A 296 2.43 25.88 13.37
N GLY A 297 1.11 25.76 13.40
CA GLY A 297 0.20 26.80 13.92
C GLY A 297 0.14 28.08 13.08
N LYS A 298 0.84 28.13 11.93
CA LYS A 298 0.82 29.26 10.99
C LYS A 298 0.25 28.85 9.65
N LEU A 299 0.98 28.00 8.92
CA LEU A 299 0.57 27.46 7.63
C LEU A 299 -0.23 26.18 7.79
N TYR A 300 0.08 25.38 8.81
CA TYR A 300 -0.50 24.05 9.02
C TYR A 300 -0.89 23.83 10.48
N ASP A 301 -1.88 22.97 10.72
CA ASP A 301 -2.33 22.61 12.05
C ASP A 301 -1.18 22.01 12.87
N ILE A 302 -1.04 22.44 14.13
CA ILE A 302 0.09 22.05 14.98
C ILE A 302 0.08 20.55 15.32
N ASN A 303 -1.10 19.97 15.55
CA ASN A 303 -1.22 18.55 15.87
C ASN A 303 -0.91 17.70 14.64
N VAL A 304 -1.37 18.14 13.47
CA VAL A 304 -1.06 17.49 12.19
C VAL A 304 0.43 17.56 11.88
N VAL A 305 1.09 18.70 12.10
CA VAL A 305 2.54 18.82 11.91
C VAL A 305 3.31 17.89 12.83
N ASN A 306 2.95 17.85 14.12
CA ASN A 306 3.61 16.97 15.08
C ASN A 306 3.44 15.49 14.69
N ALA A 307 2.21 15.09 14.34
CA ALA A 307 1.94 13.74 13.84
C ALA A 307 2.64 13.46 12.51
N GLY A 308 2.78 14.45 11.63
CA GLY A 308 3.51 14.39 10.36
C GLY A 308 5.02 14.17 10.56
N ILE A 309 5.62 14.84 11.52
CA ILE A 309 7.03 14.65 11.88
C ILE A 309 7.25 13.23 12.44
N GLU A 310 6.36 12.75 13.31
CA GLU A 310 6.44 11.37 13.81
C GLU A 310 6.18 10.35 12.69
N ALA A 311 5.21 10.59 11.81
CA ALA A 311 4.95 9.75 10.65
C ALA A 311 6.17 9.68 9.70
N LEU A 312 6.85 10.81 9.46
CA LEU A 312 8.09 10.86 8.70
C LEU A 312 9.16 9.96 9.33
N LYS A 313 9.35 10.04 10.65
CA LYS A 313 10.33 9.19 11.36
C LYS A 313 9.96 7.73 11.24
N ILE A 314 8.70 7.36 11.50
CA ILE A 314 8.21 6.00 11.39
C ILE A 314 8.40 5.46 9.97
N TYR A 315 8.00 6.26 8.98
CA TYR A 315 7.96 5.84 7.59
C TYR A 315 9.35 5.78 6.95
N TYR A 316 10.20 6.79 7.07
CA TYR A 316 11.48 6.84 6.34
C TYR A 316 12.67 6.25 7.10
N THR A 317 12.53 5.97 8.40
CA THR A 317 13.60 5.38 9.22
C THR A 317 13.31 3.98 9.75
N GLU A 318 12.16 3.39 9.39
CA GLU A 318 11.67 2.07 9.86
C GLU A 318 11.52 1.97 11.40
N PHE A 319 11.47 3.11 12.08
CA PHE A 319 11.33 3.13 13.53
C PHE A 319 9.88 2.86 13.92
N GLY A 320 9.60 1.74 14.61
CA GLY A 320 8.23 1.39 15.00
C GLY A 320 7.31 1.01 13.84
N SER A 321 7.86 0.71 12.65
CA SER A 321 7.06 0.39 11.46
C SER A 321 6.20 -0.87 11.62
N ASP A 322 6.55 -1.77 12.55
CA ASP A 322 5.77 -2.97 12.86
C ASP A 322 4.32 -2.63 13.28
N SER A 323 4.05 -1.48 13.91
CA SER A 323 2.67 -1.08 14.28
C SER A 323 1.83 -0.55 13.11
N PHE A 324 2.48 -0.16 12.01
CA PHE A 324 1.83 0.39 10.81
C PHE A 324 1.96 -0.52 9.59
N PHE A 325 2.57 -1.69 9.74
CA PHE A 325 2.85 -2.64 8.66
C PHE A 325 1.59 -3.03 7.86
N ASN A 326 0.45 -3.20 8.53
CA ASN A 326 -0.81 -3.53 7.85
C ASN A 326 -1.33 -2.37 7.00
N LEU A 327 -1.17 -1.14 7.47
CA LEU A 327 -1.60 0.07 6.76
C LEU A 327 -0.74 0.32 5.52
N THR A 328 0.58 0.16 5.64
CA THR A 328 1.53 0.40 4.54
C THR A 328 1.52 -0.68 3.45
N LEU A 329 0.85 -1.82 3.69
CA LEU A 329 0.66 -2.85 2.68
C LEU A 329 -0.63 -2.70 1.88
N GLN A 330 -1.62 -1.98 2.41
CA GLN A 330 -2.88 -1.78 1.72
C GLN A 330 -2.67 -0.97 0.43
N SER A 331 -3.34 -1.40 -0.64
CA SER A 331 -3.28 -0.84 -1.99
C SER A 331 -1.92 -0.93 -2.69
N LYS A 332 -0.94 -1.64 -2.12
CA LYS A 332 0.34 -1.91 -2.79
C LYS A 332 0.20 -2.95 -3.88
N THR A 333 1.01 -2.80 -4.92
CA THR A 333 1.18 -3.83 -5.94
C THR A 333 1.96 -5.02 -5.37
N ILE A 334 1.46 -6.22 -5.64
CA ILE A 334 2.01 -7.49 -5.21
C ILE A 334 2.22 -8.37 -6.42
N ASN A 335 3.44 -8.89 -6.57
CA ASN A 335 3.76 -9.90 -7.57
C ASN A 335 3.72 -11.28 -6.92
N LEU A 336 2.90 -12.17 -7.45
CA LEU A 336 2.73 -13.55 -7.01
C LEU A 336 3.43 -14.45 -8.02
N ARG A 337 4.38 -15.26 -7.55
CA ARG A 337 5.10 -16.24 -8.36
C ARG A 337 4.81 -17.64 -7.85
N TYR A 338 4.27 -18.48 -8.71
CA TYR A 338 4.04 -19.90 -8.45
C TYR A 338 4.98 -20.75 -9.31
N GLU A 339 5.60 -21.75 -8.69
CA GLU A 339 6.40 -22.77 -9.36
C GLU A 339 5.72 -24.12 -9.09
N GLY A 340 4.97 -24.62 -10.08
CA GLY A 340 4.29 -25.92 -9.98
C GLY A 340 5.25 -27.11 -10.05
N LEU A 341 4.73 -28.31 -9.79
CA LEU A 341 5.49 -29.58 -9.85
C LEU A 341 5.99 -29.96 -11.27
N GLY A 342 5.78 -29.12 -12.29
CA GLY A 342 6.09 -29.40 -13.70
C GLY A 342 6.62 -28.20 -14.49
N GLU A 343 7.45 -27.35 -13.88
CA GLU A 343 8.16 -26.21 -14.52
C GLU A 343 7.32 -25.01 -15.00
N GLU A 344 5.98 -25.06 -14.98
CA GLU A 344 5.17 -23.87 -15.28
C GLU A 344 5.36 -22.77 -14.23
N LEU A 345 6.00 -21.69 -14.67
CA LEU A 345 6.20 -20.47 -13.90
C LEU A 345 5.02 -19.53 -14.14
N ILE A 346 4.30 -19.20 -13.07
CA ILE A 346 3.18 -18.26 -13.15
C ILE A 346 3.54 -17.02 -12.38
N GLU A 347 3.67 -15.89 -13.07
CA GLU A 347 3.86 -14.58 -12.46
C GLU A 347 2.60 -13.73 -12.67
N LEU A 348 2.02 -13.29 -11.56
CA LEU A 348 0.81 -12.47 -11.55
C LEU A 348 1.08 -11.18 -10.80
N THR A 349 0.57 -10.08 -11.33
CA THR A 349 0.55 -8.81 -10.61
C THR A 349 -0.86 -8.57 -10.08
N GLY A 350 -0.95 -8.22 -8.81
CA GLY A 350 -2.19 -7.90 -8.12
C GLY A 350 -2.02 -6.69 -7.22
N ILE A 351 -3.10 -6.30 -6.55
CA ILE A 351 -3.13 -5.22 -5.56
C ILE A 351 -3.71 -5.76 -4.27
N ILE A 352 -3.09 -5.41 -3.15
CA ILE A 352 -3.54 -5.81 -1.81
C ILE A 352 -4.74 -4.92 -1.42
N GLU A 353 -5.94 -5.47 -1.36
CA GLU A 353 -7.16 -4.71 -1.02
C GLU A 353 -7.38 -4.60 0.49
N LYS A 354 -6.91 -5.59 1.25
CA LYS A 354 -7.11 -5.69 2.69
C LYS A 354 -5.98 -6.51 3.31
N VAL A 355 -5.59 -6.15 4.53
CA VAL A 355 -4.60 -6.87 5.33
C VAL A 355 -5.18 -7.16 6.71
N ILE A 356 -5.13 -8.42 7.13
CA ILE A 356 -5.56 -8.84 8.47
C ILE A 356 -4.50 -9.79 9.04
N GLY A 357 -3.69 -9.28 9.96
CA GLY A 357 -2.57 -10.05 10.51
C GLY A 357 -1.60 -10.45 9.41
N ASP A 358 -1.43 -11.76 9.20
CA ASP A 358 -0.58 -12.34 8.15
C ASP A 358 -1.35 -12.65 6.85
N THR A 359 -2.63 -12.31 6.78
CA THR A 359 -3.52 -12.62 5.65
C THR A 359 -3.70 -11.40 4.75
N LEU A 360 -3.46 -11.58 3.46
CA LEU A 360 -3.59 -10.58 2.41
C LEU A 360 -4.74 -10.93 1.46
N TYR A 361 -5.59 -9.96 1.19
CA TYR A 361 -6.64 -10.06 0.18
C TYR A 361 -6.10 -9.40 -1.08
N VAL A 362 -5.85 -10.20 -2.11
CA VAL A 362 -5.15 -9.78 -3.30
C VAL A 362 -6.10 -9.84 -4.48
N ASN A 363 -6.34 -8.68 -5.10
CA ASN A 363 -7.09 -8.60 -6.33
C ASN A 363 -6.14 -8.63 -7.53
N THR A 364 -6.32 -9.59 -8.43
CA THR A 364 -5.42 -9.82 -9.57
C THR A 364 -6.24 -10.22 -10.82
N ARG A 365 -5.75 -9.87 -12.01
CA ARG A 365 -6.45 -10.18 -13.26
C ARG A 365 -6.31 -11.68 -13.59
N THR A 366 -7.46 -12.34 -13.61
CA THR A 366 -7.75 -13.65 -14.23
C THR A 366 -7.15 -14.89 -13.57
N ILE A 367 -7.90 -15.97 -13.75
CA ILE A 367 -8.11 -17.09 -12.84
C ILE A 367 -8.01 -18.36 -13.70
N GLU A 368 -7.09 -19.26 -13.33
CA GLU A 368 -7.30 -20.73 -13.33
C GLU A 368 -6.11 -21.52 -12.75
N ASN A 369 -4.90 -20.96 -12.71
CA ASN A 369 -3.71 -21.82 -12.58
C ASN A 369 -3.13 -22.02 -11.16
N ILE A 370 -3.73 -21.42 -10.12
CA ILE A 370 -3.22 -21.57 -8.74
C ILE A 370 -4.33 -22.17 -7.87
N ASN A 371 -4.04 -23.38 -7.37
CA ASN A 371 -4.95 -24.12 -6.49
C ASN A 371 -4.89 -23.60 -5.06
N ILE A 372 -5.98 -23.81 -4.32
CA ILE A 372 -5.98 -23.59 -2.88
C ILE A 372 -4.99 -24.57 -2.23
N GLY A 373 -4.28 -24.09 -1.21
CA GLY A 373 -3.19 -24.82 -0.57
C GLY A 373 -1.83 -24.63 -1.25
N SER A 374 -1.76 -24.13 -2.50
CA SER A 374 -0.50 -23.83 -3.18
C SER A 374 0.33 -22.80 -2.42
N VAL A 375 1.64 -23.04 -2.36
CA VAL A 375 2.61 -22.11 -1.78
C VAL A 375 3.21 -21.24 -2.88
N LEU A 376 3.13 -19.93 -2.70
CA LEU A 376 3.56 -18.89 -3.61
C LEU A 376 4.84 -18.25 -3.09
N LYS A 377 5.79 -17.96 -3.97
CA LYS A 377 6.81 -16.93 -3.72
C LYS A 377 6.17 -15.57 -4.02
N VAL A 378 6.14 -14.70 -3.03
CA VAL A 378 5.49 -13.39 -3.11
C VAL A 378 6.57 -12.33 -3.10
N LYS A 379 6.48 -11.39 -4.03
CA LYS A 379 7.30 -10.17 -4.10
C LYS A 379 6.36 -8.98 -3.99
N ILE A 380 6.24 -8.39 -2.81
CA ILE A 380 5.43 -7.20 -2.60
C ILE A 380 6.28 -5.97 -2.91
N THR A 381 5.82 -5.12 -3.82
CA THR A 381 6.48 -3.85 -4.07
C THR A 381 6.25 -2.95 -2.85
N THR A 382 7.33 -2.65 -2.13
CA THR A 382 7.31 -1.69 -1.03
C THR A 382 8.06 -0.42 -1.44
N LYS A 383 8.04 0.60 -0.58
CA LYS A 383 8.73 1.88 -0.80
C LYS A 383 10.25 1.76 -1.08
N ASP A 384 10.90 0.71 -0.58
CA ASP A 384 12.35 0.54 -0.61
C ASP A 384 12.74 -0.69 -1.45
N PHE A 385 12.88 -1.83 -0.76
CA PHE A 385 13.17 -3.12 -1.31
C PHE A 385 11.88 -3.93 -1.39
N PRO A 386 11.73 -4.74 -2.44
CA PRO A 386 10.61 -5.65 -2.50
C PRO A 386 10.63 -6.61 -1.29
N LEU A 387 9.51 -6.73 -0.59
CA LEU A 387 9.37 -7.74 0.44
C LEU A 387 9.21 -9.10 -0.23
N ILE A 388 10.13 -10.01 0.05
CA ILE A 388 10.05 -11.40 -0.42
C ILE A 388 9.52 -12.29 0.69
N ALA A 389 8.41 -12.95 0.41
CA ALA A 389 7.75 -13.86 1.34
C ALA A 389 7.33 -15.16 0.64
N LYS A 390 6.98 -16.18 1.41
CA LYS A 390 6.13 -17.26 0.94
C LYS A 390 4.74 -17.10 1.54
N ALA A 391 3.74 -17.30 0.71
CA ALA A 391 2.35 -17.27 1.15
C ALA A 391 1.59 -18.50 0.64
N GLN A 392 0.64 -18.99 1.41
CA GLN A 392 -0.26 -20.07 1.02
C GLN A 392 -1.59 -19.49 0.54
N VAL A 393 -2.14 -20.03 -0.56
CA VAL A 393 -3.50 -19.68 -1.01
C VAL A 393 -4.53 -20.30 -0.10
N ILE A 394 -5.36 -19.47 0.55
CA ILE A 394 -6.45 -19.91 1.43
C ILE A 394 -7.78 -19.92 0.69
N LEU A 395 -8.05 -18.88 -0.09
CA LEU A 395 -9.29 -18.73 -0.84
C LEU A 395 -9.01 -18.22 -2.23
N LYS A 396 -9.78 -18.70 -3.20
CA LYS A 396 -9.91 -18.11 -4.53
C LYS A 396 -11.25 -17.42 -4.58
N ASN A 397 -11.27 -16.13 -4.89
CA ASN A 397 -12.50 -15.37 -5.04
C ASN A 397 -12.66 -14.91 -6.51
N PRO A 398 -13.81 -14.34 -6.90
CA PRO A 398 -14.06 -13.95 -8.30
C PRO A 398 -13.05 -12.95 -8.87
N TYR A 399 -12.32 -12.25 -8.01
CA TYR A 399 -11.47 -11.11 -8.37
C TYR A 399 -10.00 -11.32 -7.95
N GLY A 400 -9.62 -12.52 -7.49
CA GLY A 400 -8.26 -12.82 -7.04
C GLY A 400 -8.17 -13.90 -5.96
N TYR A 401 -7.33 -13.66 -4.95
CA TYR A 401 -6.96 -14.65 -3.94
C TYR A 401 -6.91 -14.04 -2.53
N VAL A 402 -7.23 -14.85 -1.53
CA VAL A 402 -6.83 -14.60 -0.14
C VAL A 402 -5.65 -15.51 0.15
N ILE A 403 -4.52 -14.90 0.52
CA ILE A 403 -3.27 -15.61 0.78
C ILE A 403 -2.81 -15.32 2.20
N LYS A 404 -2.17 -16.30 2.85
CA LYS A 404 -1.58 -16.14 4.17
C LYS A 404 -0.08 -16.26 4.11
N ILE A 405 0.63 -15.26 4.60
CA ILE A 405 2.09 -15.27 4.70
C ILE A 405 2.49 -16.36 5.69
N ILE A 406 3.24 -17.35 5.23
CA ILE A 406 3.72 -18.48 6.04
C ILE A 406 5.22 -18.38 6.38
N GLU A 407 5.98 -17.67 5.55
CA GLU A 407 7.41 -17.44 5.77
C GLU A 407 7.76 -16.04 5.25
N LYS A 408 8.32 -15.18 6.08
CA LYS A 408 8.96 -13.94 5.61
C LYS A 408 10.46 -14.22 5.50
N ARG A 409 11.06 -13.96 4.34
CA ARG A 409 12.53 -13.89 4.24
C ARG A 409 12.99 -12.51 4.72
N GLU A 410 12.66 -12.19 5.97
CA GLU A 410 13.24 -11.05 6.65
C GLU A 410 14.21 -11.57 7.71
N THR A 411 15.51 -11.35 7.49
CA THR A 411 16.49 -11.48 8.57
C THR A 411 16.34 -10.24 9.47
N LYS A 412 16.77 -10.30 10.74
CA LYS A 412 16.91 -9.06 11.54
C LYS A 412 17.78 -8.01 10.81
N LYS A 413 18.66 -8.46 9.91
CA LYS A 413 19.52 -7.61 9.07
C LYS A 413 18.69 -6.89 7.99
N SER A 414 17.76 -7.55 7.31
CA SER A 414 16.94 -6.92 6.26
C SER A 414 16.02 -5.80 6.75
N LYS A 415 15.71 -5.76 8.05
CA LYS A 415 14.96 -4.65 8.68
C LYS A 415 15.79 -3.37 8.89
N LEU A 416 17.12 -3.46 8.84
CA LEU A 416 18.01 -2.30 8.99
C LEU A 416 18.18 -1.59 7.64
N LYS A 417 17.34 -0.59 7.41
CA LYS A 417 17.37 0.28 6.23
C LYS A 417 16.88 1.69 6.56
N VAL A 418 17.32 2.66 5.77
CA VAL A 418 16.95 4.08 5.92
C VAL A 418 16.86 4.72 4.55
N PHE A 419 15.81 5.51 4.33
CA PHE A 419 15.80 6.46 3.23
C PHE A 419 16.79 7.56 3.50
N TRP A 420 17.80 7.65 2.65
CA TRP A 420 18.89 8.56 2.91
C TRP A 420 19.56 8.98 1.62
N THR A 421 19.36 10.26 1.32
CA THR A 421 19.95 10.91 0.17
C THR A 421 21.35 11.44 0.51
N PHE A 422 22.38 10.80 -0.04
CA PHE A 422 23.77 11.24 0.05
C PHE A 422 24.56 10.84 -1.21
N ASN A 423 25.69 11.49 -1.44
CA ASN A 423 26.52 11.22 -2.62
C ASN A 423 27.44 10.03 -2.37
N LEU A 424 27.61 9.19 -3.40
CA LEU A 424 28.49 8.04 -3.38
C LEU A 424 29.27 7.95 -4.69
N LEU A 425 30.31 7.13 -4.71
CA LEU A 425 31.09 6.85 -5.92
C LEU A 425 31.00 5.36 -6.28
N LEU A 426 30.92 5.06 -7.58
CA LEU A 426 30.78 3.72 -8.12
C LEU A 426 31.88 3.44 -9.15
N GLY A 427 32.55 2.29 -9.06
CA GLY A 427 33.46 1.84 -10.11
C GLY A 427 33.34 0.35 -10.33
N HIS A 428 33.76 -0.15 -11.50
CA HIS A 428 33.84 -1.60 -11.71
C HIS A 428 34.82 -2.22 -10.70
N LYS A 429 34.39 -3.29 -10.02
CA LYS A 429 35.19 -3.90 -8.93
C LYS A 429 36.60 -4.28 -9.40
N ASN A 430 36.73 -4.78 -10.62
CA ASN A 430 38.01 -5.23 -11.19
C ASN A 430 39.00 -4.08 -11.43
N GLU A 431 38.50 -2.86 -11.65
CA GLU A 431 39.33 -1.68 -11.88
C GLU A 431 39.75 -0.99 -10.58
N VAL A 432 38.90 -1.06 -9.55
CA VAL A 432 39.09 -0.41 -8.26
C VAL A 432 39.91 -1.28 -7.30
N THR A 433 39.65 -2.60 -7.26
CA THR A 433 40.28 -3.52 -6.30
C THR A 433 41.80 -3.51 -6.33
N PRO A 434 42.50 -3.46 -7.50
CA PRO A 434 43.96 -3.40 -7.53
C PRO A 434 44.52 -2.17 -6.81
N ILE A 435 43.88 -1.01 -6.96
CA ILE A 435 44.32 0.26 -6.35
C ILE A 435 44.15 0.22 -4.82
N LEU A 436 43.10 -0.45 -4.34
CA LEU A 436 42.83 -0.62 -2.90
C LEU A 436 43.79 -1.57 -2.19
N ARG A 437 44.51 -2.43 -2.92
CA ARG A 437 45.54 -3.32 -2.34
C ARG A 437 46.81 -2.57 -1.96
N GLU A 438 47.03 -1.40 -2.55
CA GLU A 438 48.15 -0.53 -2.26
C GLU A 438 47.79 0.50 -1.18
N LYS A 439 48.81 1.16 -0.60
CA LYS A 439 48.57 2.23 0.39
C LYS A 439 48.04 3.47 -0.33
N LEU A 440 46.77 3.81 -0.15
CA LEU A 440 46.11 4.97 -0.77
C LEU A 440 46.83 6.30 -0.41
N THR A 441 47.75 6.72 -1.28
CA THR A 441 48.34 8.07 -1.27
C THR A 441 47.35 9.08 -1.86
N PRO A 442 47.53 10.40 -1.65
CA PRO A 442 46.69 11.41 -2.32
C PRO A 442 46.65 11.28 -3.85
N VAL A 443 47.76 10.86 -4.46
CA VAL A 443 47.85 10.63 -5.91
C VAL A 443 46.98 9.44 -6.32
N MET A 444 47.10 8.30 -5.61
CA MET A 444 46.28 7.12 -5.89
C MET A 444 44.80 7.37 -5.64
N TRP A 445 44.47 8.23 -4.68
CA TRP A 445 43.10 8.66 -4.43
C TRP A 445 42.50 9.38 -5.64
N ASN A 446 43.27 10.26 -6.29
CA ASN A 446 42.83 10.94 -7.51
C ASN A 446 42.64 9.95 -8.67
N VAL A 447 43.54 8.97 -8.80
CA VAL A 447 43.42 7.90 -9.81
C VAL A 447 42.19 7.02 -9.55
N LEU A 448 41.91 6.70 -8.29
CA LEU A 448 40.72 5.95 -7.91
C LEU A 448 39.46 6.73 -8.24
N LYS A 449 39.39 8.01 -7.86
CA LYS A 449 38.27 8.90 -8.18
C LYS A 449 38.02 9.02 -9.68
N SER A 450 39.06 9.11 -10.51
CA SER A 450 38.88 9.20 -11.97
C SER A 450 38.27 7.95 -12.60
N LYS A 451 38.35 6.79 -11.92
CA LYS A 451 37.72 5.54 -12.36
C LYS A 451 36.33 5.31 -11.78
N MET A 452 35.82 6.25 -10.98
CA MET A 452 34.52 6.14 -10.37
C MET A 452 33.56 7.20 -10.90
N LYS A 453 32.29 6.83 -10.92
CA LYS A 453 31.17 7.69 -11.32
C LYS A 453 30.40 8.14 -10.09
N SER A 454 29.95 9.38 -10.11
CA SER A 454 29.12 9.93 -9.05
C SER A 454 27.70 9.35 -9.16
N ALA A 455 27.14 8.98 -8.03
CA ALA A 455 25.76 8.57 -7.93
C ALA A 455 25.18 9.02 -6.59
N ARG A 456 23.86 8.97 -6.46
CA ARG A 456 23.13 9.45 -5.30
C ARG A 456 22.36 8.31 -4.66
N CYS A 457 22.64 8.03 -3.39
CA CYS A 457 21.86 7.07 -2.61
C CYS A 457 20.40 7.53 -2.51
N LYS A 458 19.46 6.58 -2.58
CA LYS A 458 18.04 6.74 -2.26
C LYS A 458 17.70 5.98 -0.98
N VAL A 459 18.15 4.73 -0.90
CA VAL A 459 17.94 3.86 0.27
C VAL A 459 19.24 3.14 0.60
N PHE A 460 19.65 3.20 1.87
CA PHE A 460 20.81 2.46 2.37
C PHE A 460 20.38 1.39 3.37
N ALA A 461 20.74 0.14 3.11
CA ALA A 461 20.35 -1.01 3.94
C ALA A 461 21.55 -1.89 4.31
N ALA A 462 21.33 -2.77 5.29
CA ALA A 462 22.34 -3.72 5.77
C ALA A 462 22.86 -4.68 4.69
N GLU A 463 22.03 -5.02 3.71
CA GLU A 463 22.31 -6.06 2.70
C GLU A 463 22.35 -5.50 1.27
N GLY A 464 22.11 -4.20 1.10
CA GLY A 464 22.05 -3.58 -0.23
C GLY A 464 21.81 -2.07 -0.18
N ILE A 465 21.71 -1.49 -1.37
CA ILE A 465 21.53 -0.05 -1.58
C ILE A 465 20.73 0.19 -2.85
N ILE A 466 19.88 1.21 -2.84
CA ILE A 466 19.22 1.76 -4.03
C ILE A 466 19.81 3.13 -4.29
N PHE A 467 20.23 3.40 -5.52
CA PHE A 467 20.83 4.67 -5.90
C PHE A 467 20.45 5.07 -7.33
N THR A 468 20.60 6.35 -7.63
CA THR A 468 20.44 6.91 -8.97
C THR A 468 21.77 7.39 -9.53
N ILE A 469 21.94 7.27 -10.85
CA ILE A 469 23.09 7.77 -11.60
C ILE A 469 22.60 8.50 -12.86
N ASN A 470 23.17 9.66 -13.16
CA ASN A 470 22.81 10.41 -14.36
C ASN A 470 23.08 9.57 -15.61
N GLN A 471 22.20 9.64 -16.62
CA GLN A 471 22.36 8.85 -17.83
C GLN A 471 23.70 9.10 -18.54
N GLU A 472 24.20 10.33 -18.50
CA GLU A 472 25.49 10.70 -19.11
C GLU A 472 26.69 10.03 -18.43
N ASP A 473 26.56 9.71 -17.14
CA ASP A 473 27.61 9.08 -16.33
C ASP A 473 27.46 7.56 -16.23
N ASP A 474 26.30 7.02 -16.62
CA ASP A 474 25.97 5.61 -16.44
C ASP A 474 26.61 4.70 -17.48
N ILE A 475 27.69 4.04 -17.06
CA ILE A 475 28.41 3.03 -17.84
C ILE A 475 28.02 1.60 -17.45
N PHE A 476 27.13 1.42 -16.47
CA PHE A 476 26.88 0.13 -15.84
C PHE A 476 25.71 -0.64 -16.48
N LYS A 477 25.67 -1.93 -16.20
CA LYS A 477 24.62 -2.87 -16.64
C LYS A 477 24.18 -3.77 -15.49
N GLN A 478 22.94 -4.26 -15.59
CA GLN A 478 22.44 -5.28 -14.66
C GLN A 478 23.37 -6.51 -14.69
N GLY A 479 23.69 -7.04 -13.51
CA GLY A 479 24.64 -8.14 -13.33
C GLY A 479 26.09 -7.69 -13.10
N ASP A 480 26.43 -6.42 -13.35
CA ASP A 480 27.78 -5.92 -13.10
C ASP A 480 28.16 -6.01 -11.63
N VAL A 481 29.44 -6.31 -11.40
CA VAL A 481 30.04 -6.30 -10.07
C VAL A 481 30.80 -4.99 -9.87
N ILE A 482 30.35 -4.21 -8.90
CA ILE A 482 30.82 -2.87 -8.62
C ILE A 482 31.48 -2.76 -7.25
N MET A 483 32.27 -1.70 -7.07
CA MET A 483 32.76 -1.23 -5.80
C MET A 483 32.11 0.11 -5.48
N ILE A 484 31.44 0.19 -4.34
CA ILE A 484 30.76 1.38 -3.86
C ILE A 484 31.65 2.04 -2.82
N TYR A 485 31.98 3.32 -3.01
CA TYR A 485 32.62 4.13 -1.98
C TYR A 485 31.60 5.06 -1.35
N ILE A 486 31.53 5.02 -0.01
CA ILE A 486 30.73 5.93 0.81
C ILE A 486 31.60 6.53 1.91
N GLU A 487 31.29 7.76 2.28
CA GLU A 487 31.94 8.48 3.38
C GLU A 487 30.88 9.16 4.24
N GLU A 488 30.49 8.50 5.32
CA GLU A 488 29.39 8.96 6.17
C GLU A 488 29.69 8.75 7.64
N PHE A 489 29.30 9.72 8.49
CA PHE A 489 29.62 9.73 9.93
C PHE A 489 31.11 9.48 10.25
N GLY A 490 32.01 9.94 9.38
CA GLY A 490 33.46 9.76 9.49
C GLY A 490 33.98 8.36 9.13
N GLU A 491 33.11 7.45 8.68
CA GLU A 491 33.48 6.11 8.24
C GLU A 491 33.64 6.10 6.71
N LYS A 492 34.79 5.64 6.22
CA LYS A 492 35.11 5.50 4.79
C LYS A 492 35.05 4.04 4.39
N LEU A 493 34.04 3.66 3.62
CA LEU A 493 33.76 2.26 3.30
C LEU A 493 33.87 2.00 1.80
N PHE A 494 34.47 0.85 1.47
CA PHE A 494 34.45 0.26 0.13
C PHE A 494 33.62 -1.03 0.18
N ILE A 495 32.47 -1.01 -0.47
CA ILE A 495 31.46 -2.07 -0.37
C ILE A 495 31.33 -2.75 -1.74
N PRO A 496 31.76 -4.01 -1.88
CA PRO A 496 31.54 -4.76 -3.11
C PRO A 496 30.07 -5.18 -3.22
N ALA A 497 29.48 -4.94 -4.39
CA ALA A 497 28.07 -5.22 -4.65
C ALA A 497 27.84 -5.75 -6.08
N THR A 498 26.72 -6.44 -6.28
CA THR A 498 26.22 -6.81 -7.62
C THR A 498 24.98 -5.98 -7.93
N LEU A 499 24.92 -5.42 -9.14
CA LEU A 499 23.72 -4.74 -9.63
C LEU A 499 22.64 -5.76 -9.97
N ILE A 500 21.54 -5.74 -9.22
CA ILE A 500 20.45 -6.72 -9.31
C ILE A 500 19.40 -6.29 -10.32
N SER A 501 19.07 -5.01 -10.36
CA SER A 501 18.09 -4.44 -11.28
C SER A 501 18.55 -3.07 -11.77
N LYS A 502 18.09 -2.70 -12.97
CA LYS A 502 18.28 -1.38 -13.57
C LYS A 502 16.93 -0.88 -14.06
N LYS A 503 16.54 0.31 -13.63
CA LYS A 503 15.33 1.00 -14.06
C LYS A 503 15.74 2.28 -14.77
N LYS A 504 15.29 2.42 -16.02
CA LYS A 504 15.63 3.57 -16.87
C LYS A 504 14.59 4.67 -16.67
N MET A 505 15.02 5.83 -16.18
CA MET A 505 14.20 7.04 -16.14
C MET A 505 14.64 7.99 -17.25
N LEU A 506 14.00 9.15 -17.38
CA LEU A 506 14.30 10.09 -18.46
C LEU A 506 15.72 10.68 -18.39
N TYR A 507 16.17 11.13 -17.20
CA TYR A 507 17.46 11.82 -17.02
C TYR A 507 18.49 11.03 -16.19
N TYR A 508 18.03 10.04 -15.44
CA TYR A 508 18.87 9.17 -14.63
C TYR A 508 18.45 7.70 -14.75
N ASN A 509 19.30 6.79 -14.27
CA ASN A 509 18.98 5.39 -14.10
C ASN A 509 19.01 5.06 -12.61
N GLU A 510 18.02 4.30 -12.14
CA GLU A 510 17.96 3.79 -10.79
C GLU A 510 18.45 2.34 -10.76
N TYR A 511 19.28 2.01 -9.78
CA TYR A 511 19.80 0.67 -9.58
C TYR A 511 19.50 0.16 -8.18
N GLU A 512 19.16 -1.12 -8.10
CA GLU A 512 19.22 -1.90 -6.86
C GLU A 512 20.52 -2.71 -6.87
N ALA A 513 21.33 -2.55 -5.83
CA ALA A 513 22.57 -3.31 -5.65
C ALA A 513 22.54 -4.12 -4.37
N LYS A 514 22.93 -5.39 -4.47
CA LYS A 514 23.05 -6.30 -3.33
C LYS A 514 24.51 -6.42 -2.92
N PHE A 515 24.78 -6.26 -1.63
CA PHE A 515 26.12 -6.42 -1.09
C PHE A 515 26.57 -7.88 -1.12
N PHE A 516 27.87 -8.09 -1.27
CA PHE A 516 28.47 -9.42 -1.11
C PHE A 516 28.36 -9.86 0.35
N GLU A 517 28.72 -11.11 0.65
CA GLU A 517 29.04 -11.48 2.02
C GLU A 517 30.25 -10.66 2.49
N LEU A 518 30.02 -9.77 3.45
CA LEU A 518 31.01 -8.80 3.92
C LEU A 518 31.71 -9.33 5.17
N PRO A 519 33.02 -9.04 5.34
CA PRO A 519 33.71 -9.27 6.61
C PRO A 519 33.02 -8.56 7.77
N GLU A 520 33.09 -9.15 8.96
CA GLU A 520 32.37 -8.71 10.15
C GLU A 520 32.64 -7.23 10.50
N ARG A 521 33.88 -6.76 10.28
CA ARG A 521 34.27 -5.35 10.45
C ARG A 521 33.47 -4.40 9.56
N LEU A 522 33.32 -4.74 8.27
CA LEU A 522 32.62 -3.90 7.30
C LEU A 522 31.11 -3.93 7.54
N GLN A 523 30.57 -5.11 7.85
CA GLN A 523 29.17 -5.27 8.24
C GLN A 523 28.83 -4.45 9.49
N SER A 524 29.70 -4.50 10.51
CA SER A 524 29.53 -3.70 11.73
C SER A 524 29.59 -2.20 11.47
N ALA A 525 30.43 -1.75 10.54
CA ALA A 525 30.50 -0.33 10.16
C ALA A 525 29.22 0.14 9.48
N ILE A 526 28.67 -0.65 8.54
CA ILE A 526 27.38 -0.38 7.88
C ILE A 526 26.27 -0.27 8.94
N TYR A 527 26.22 -1.17 9.91
CA TYR A 527 25.20 -1.13 10.97
C TYR A 527 25.32 0.11 11.84
N ARG A 528 26.54 0.49 12.23
CA ARG A 528 26.77 1.73 12.99
C ARG A 528 26.32 2.96 12.20
N ILE A 529 26.63 3.04 10.91
CA ILE A 529 26.22 4.15 10.04
C ILE A 529 24.68 4.24 9.98
N ILE A 530 24.00 3.12 9.70
CA ILE A 530 22.53 3.05 9.65
C ILE A 530 21.92 3.47 10.99
N PHE A 531 22.41 2.91 12.10
CA PHE A 531 21.90 3.20 13.43
C PHE A 531 22.13 4.66 13.84
N ARG A 532 23.31 5.22 13.55
CA ARG A 532 23.60 6.65 13.78
C ARG A 532 22.65 7.53 12.97
N ARG A 533 22.35 7.17 11.71
CA ARG A 533 21.39 7.91 10.90
C ARG A 533 19.99 7.86 11.50
N GLN A 534 19.47 6.68 11.80
CA GLN A 534 18.16 6.50 12.46
C GLN A 534 18.07 7.28 13.78
N SER A 535 19.09 7.17 14.63
CA SER A 535 19.15 7.89 15.90
C SER A 535 19.19 9.40 15.70
N SER A 536 19.97 9.90 14.73
CA SER A 536 20.08 11.34 14.45
C SER A 536 18.74 11.93 14.04
N ILE A 537 17.96 11.23 13.22
CA ILE A 537 16.62 11.66 12.78
C ILE A 537 15.63 11.59 13.94
N ARG A 538 15.67 10.54 14.78
CA ARG A 538 14.78 10.38 15.93
C ARG A 538 14.88 11.54 16.91
N THR A 539 16.10 12.02 17.17
CA THR A 539 16.37 13.11 18.11
C THR A 539 16.02 14.49 17.57
N ILE A 540 15.75 14.62 16.27
CA ILE A 540 15.37 15.90 15.66
C ILE A 540 13.87 16.06 15.76
N GLY A 541 13.44 17.15 16.41
CA GLY A 541 12.05 17.62 16.48
C GLY A 541 11.08 16.58 17.00
N GLY A 542 10.74 16.62 18.29
CA GLY A 542 9.77 15.70 18.88
C GLY A 542 9.06 16.33 20.06
N ILE A 543 7.84 15.86 20.31
CA ILE A 543 7.10 16.16 21.53
C ILE A 543 7.96 15.64 22.70
N SER A 544 8.46 16.55 23.54
CA SER A 544 8.95 16.16 24.87
C SER A 544 7.82 15.40 25.55
N GLU A 545 8.08 14.14 25.93
CA GLU A 545 7.15 13.21 26.60
C GLU A 545 5.92 13.91 27.21
N LEU A 546 4.75 13.70 26.59
CA LEU A 546 3.45 14.03 27.19
C LEU A 546 2.95 12.83 28.00
#